data_AF-A0A946YKW7-F1
#
_entry.id   AF-A0A946YKW7-F1
#
_cell.length_a   1.000
_cell.length_b   1.000
_cell.length_c   1.000
_cell.angle_alpha   90.00
_cell.angle_beta   90.00
_cell.angle_gamma   90.00
#
_symmetry.space_group_name_H-M   'P 1'
#
loop_
_entity.id
_entity.type
_entity.pdbx_description
1 polymer ?
#
loop_
_entity_poly.entity_id
_entity_poly.type
_entity_poly.pdbx_seq_one_letter_code
_entity_poly.pdbx_strand_id
1 'polypeptide(L)'
;MKAGKVCSLLGLVVVCAALPPAVAQLDNNKKDAFNRKRAALENIVQQCGLDYRAQQLRVDALARVTNADPAQGGAPLVVNLQHGRQCRLVKVVDGRPYYYVGDNRSAADTISTDEVTVGGSRGTDLDGSGVPLGLWDQYNVWTSHIELSGQVTNRDGAIASNHATHVAGTLVAQGIDSQARGMAPG
;
A
#
# COMPACT_ATOMS: atom_id res chain seq x y z
N MET A 1 -70.74 -1.81 59.52
CA MET A 1 -70.84 -1.10 58.23
C MET A 1 -69.44 -0.72 57.77
N LYS A 2 -69.07 -1.12 56.54
CA LYS A 2 -67.85 -0.84 55.73
C LYS A 2 -66.49 -1.21 56.37
N ALA A 3 -65.84 -2.36 56.08
CA ALA A 3 -65.25 -2.85 54.81
C ALA A 3 -64.35 -1.79 54.14
N GLY A 4 -63.08 -1.99 53.81
CA GLY A 4 -62.14 -3.12 53.89
C GLY A 4 -60.87 -2.73 53.11
N LYS A 5 -59.79 -3.52 53.23
CA LYS A 5 -58.91 -4.00 52.15
C LYS A 5 -57.53 -4.39 52.71
N VAL A 6 -57.25 -5.66 52.52
CA VAL A 6 -55.95 -6.34 52.65
C VAL A 6 -54.97 -5.74 51.63
N CYS A 7 -53.71 -5.55 52.01
CA CYS A 7 -52.61 -5.55 51.03
C CYS A 7 -51.32 -6.06 51.66
N SER A 8 -51.05 -7.34 51.39
CA SER A 8 -49.73 -7.97 51.48
C SER A 8 -48.86 -7.43 50.35
N LEU A 9 -47.67 -6.92 50.66
CA LEU A 9 -46.59 -6.79 49.70
C LEU A 9 -45.29 -7.19 50.42
N LEU A 10 -44.83 -8.40 50.11
CA LEU A 10 -43.44 -8.80 50.29
C LEU A 10 -42.56 -7.68 49.72
N GLY A 11 -41.72 -7.10 50.57
CA GLY A 11 -40.64 -6.25 50.11
C GLY A 11 -39.67 -7.10 49.28
N LEU A 12 -39.77 -7.00 47.96
CA LEU A 12 -38.72 -7.43 47.05
C LEU A 12 -37.51 -6.54 47.34
N VAL A 13 -36.60 -7.01 48.18
CA VAL A 13 -35.27 -6.40 48.32
C VAL A 13 -34.55 -6.68 47.01
N VAL A 14 -34.59 -5.72 46.09
CA VAL A 14 -33.62 -5.67 45.00
C VAL A 14 -32.27 -5.41 45.67
N VAL A 15 -31.54 -6.48 45.98
CA VAL A 15 -30.12 -6.37 46.31
C VAL A 15 -29.44 -5.94 45.02
N CYS A 16 -29.32 -4.63 44.83
CA CYS A 16 -28.36 -4.07 43.90
C CYS A 16 -26.98 -4.42 44.48
N ALA A 17 -26.49 -5.62 44.17
CA ALA A 17 -25.17 -6.04 44.58
C ALA A 17 -24.17 -5.16 43.82
N ALA A 18 -23.71 -4.10 44.49
CA ALA A 18 -22.56 -3.36 44.03
C ALA A 18 -21.43 -4.37 43.81
N LEU A 19 -20.79 -4.31 42.63
CA LEU A 19 -19.68 -5.19 42.32
C LEU A 19 -18.64 -5.08 43.44
N PRO A 20 -18.10 -6.22 43.93
CA PRO A 20 -17.08 -6.17 44.96
C PRO A 20 -15.91 -5.29 44.47
N PRO A 21 -15.32 -4.48 45.35
CA PRO A 21 -14.38 -3.43 44.96
C PRO A 21 -13.20 -3.96 44.14
N ALA A 22 -12.75 -5.19 44.39
CA ALA A 22 -11.70 -5.84 43.60
C ALA A 22 -12.08 -6.07 42.13
N VAL A 23 -13.34 -6.39 41.83
CA VAL A 23 -13.83 -6.59 40.46
C VAL A 23 -13.99 -5.26 39.75
N ALA A 24 -14.56 -4.25 40.42
CA ALA A 24 -14.64 -2.88 39.89
C ALA A 24 -13.25 -2.28 39.61
N GLN A 25 -12.27 -2.55 40.48
CA GLN A 25 -10.89 -2.11 40.31
C GLN A 25 -10.19 -2.82 39.14
N LEU A 26 -10.45 -4.11 38.93
CA LEU A 26 -9.94 -4.85 37.76
C LEU A 26 -10.50 -4.31 36.44
N ASP A 27 -11.79 -3.99 36.39
CA ASP A 27 -12.42 -3.43 35.19
C ASP A 27 -11.92 -2.01 34.88
N ASN A 28 -11.70 -1.18 35.91
CA ASN A 28 -11.06 0.13 35.75
C ASN A 28 -9.63 0.00 35.22
N ASN A 29 -8.84 -0.94 35.76
CA ASN A 29 -7.46 -1.18 35.30
C ASN A 29 -7.40 -1.58 33.81
N LYS A 30 -8.34 -2.41 33.35
CA LYS A 30 -8.46 -2.81 31.93
C LYS A 30 -8.83 -1.63 31.05
N LYS A 31 -9.80 -0.80 31.49
CA LYS A 31 -10.22 0.42 30.79
C LYS A 31 -9.07 1.42 30.67
N ASP A 32 -8.29 1.60 31.73
CA ASP A 32 -7.13 2.48 31.74
C ASP A 32 -6.03 1.97 30.81
N ALA A 33 -5.79 0.65 30.79
CA ALA A 33 -4.84 0.04 29.86
C ALA A 33 -5.26 0.24 28.39
N PHE A 34 -6.55 0.09 28.08
CA PHE A 34 -7.09 0.38 26.74
C PHE A 34 -6.90 1.86 26.37
N ASN A 35 -7.26 2.78 27.27
CA ASN A 35 -7.13 4.21 27.04
C ASN A 35 -5.67 4.65 26.81
N ARG A 36 -4.72 4.06 27.54
CA ARG A 36 -3.28 4.29 27.32
C ARG A 36 -2.82 3.83 25.94
N LYS A 37 -3.26 2.65 25.48
CA LYS A 37 -2.94 2.15 24.13
C LYS A 37 -3.56 3.04 23.04
N ARG A 38 -4.80 3.48 23.23
CA ARG A 38 -5.46 4.42 22.32
C ARG A 38 -4.71 5.75 22.23
N ALA A 39 -4.35 6.35 23.36
CA ALA A 39 -3.58 7.59 23.38
C ALA A 39 -2.18 7.44 22.74
N ALA A 40 -1.52 6.28 22.94
CA ALA A 40 -0.27 5.98 22.26
C ALA A 40 -0.45 5.88 20.74
N LEU A 41 -1.53 5.24 20.26
CA LEU A 41 -1.85 5.17 18.84
C LEU A 41 -2.15 6.55 18.25
N GLU A 42 -2.92 7.38 18.96
CA GLU A 42 -3.20 8.77 18.57
C GLU A 42 -1.91 9.58 18.43
N ASN A 43 -0.96 9.43 19.36
CA ASN A 43 0.35 10.09 19.28
C ASN A 43 1.18 9.59 18.09
N ILE A 44 1.19 8.28 17.81
CA ILE A 44 1.89 7.71 16.65
C ILE A 44 1.30 8.28 15.35
N VAL A 45 -0.03 8.32 15.22
CA VAL A 45 -0.69 8.87 14.04
C VAL A 45 -0.32 10.35 13.84
N GLN A 46 -0.32 11.14 14.91
CA GLN A 46 0.08 12.55 14.85
C GLN A 46 1.56 12.70 14.45
N GLN A 47 2.46 11.94 15.08
CA GLN A 47 3.89 11.97 14.77
C GLN A 47 4.16 11.55 13.33
N CYS A 48 3.59 10.43 12.86
CA CYS A 48 3.71 10.00 11.47
C CYS A 48 3.20 11.07 10.50
N GLY A 49 2.11 11.77 10.83
CA GLY A 49 1.59 12.88 10.03
C GLY A 49 2.56 14.07 9.97
N LEU A 50 3.17 14.44 11.10
CA LEU A 50 4.16 15.51 11.17
C LEU A 50 5.44 15.13 10.41
N ASP A 51 5.92 13.91 10.58
CA ASP A 51 7.12 13.39 9.90
C ASP A 51 6.92 13.34 8.39
N TYR A 52 5.76 12.86 7.92
CA TYR A 52 5.41 12.86 6.50
C TYR A 52 5.41 14.28 5.94
N ARG A 53 4.78 15.24 6.63
CA ARG A 53 4.75 16.65 6.20
C ARG A 53 6.14 17.28 6.18
N ALA A 54 6.94 17.05 7.21
CA ALA A 54 8.33 17.51 7.25
C ALA A 54 9.13 16.94 6.06
N GLN A 55 8.85 15.69 5.70
CA GLN A 55 9.49 15.06 4.56
C GLN A 55 9.04 15.64 3.22
N GLN A 56 7.75 15.91 3.03
CA GLN A 56 7.23 16.59 1.85
C GLN A 56 7.85 17.98 1.68
N LEU A 57 7.99 18.75 2.77
CA LEU A 57 8.66 20.06 2.74
C LEU A 57 10.13 19.95 2.33
N ARG A 58 10.85 18.92 2.77
CA ARG A 58 12.24 18.67 2.35
C ARG A 58 12.34 18.31 0.87
N VAL A 59 11.44 17.46 0.37
CA VAL A 59 11.34 17.13 -1.06
C VAL A 59 11.06 18.39 -1.88
N ASP A 60 10.06 19.18 -1.49
CA ASP A 60 9.68 20.40 -2.19
C ASP A 60 10.80 21.45 -2.15
N ALA A 61 11.47 21.60 -1.01
CA ALA A 61 12.62 22.50 -0.89
C ALA A 61 13.74 22.08 -1.83
N LEU A 62 14.12 20.79 -1.85
CA LEU A 62 15.19 20.28 -2.70
C LEU A 62 14.84 20.35 -4.20
N ALA A 63 13.57 20.15 -4.55
CA ALA A 63 13.09 20.29 -5.93
C ALA A 63 13.07 21.75 -6.41
N ARG A 64 12.88 22.71 -5.50
CA ARG A 64 12.90 24.16 -5.80
C ARG A 64 14.31 24.74 -5.84
N VAL A 65 15.25 24.17 -5.06
CA VAL A 65 16.66 24.54 -5.13
C VAL A 65 17.12 24.40 -6.58
N THR A 66 17.66 25.49 -7.12
CA THR A 66 18.43 25.53 -8.38
C THR A 66 17.69 24.99 -9.61
N ASN A 67 16.35 25.14 -9.66
CA ASN A 67 15.50 24.56 -10.70
C ASN A 67 15.66 23.03 -10.83
N ALA A 68 15.95 22.37 -9.71
CA ALA A 68 16.24 20.95 -9.63
C ALA A 68 17.54 20.49 -10.33
N ASP A 69 18.50 21.41 -10.57
CA ASP A 69 19.80 21.09 -11.16
C ASP A 69 20.69 20.31 -10.16
N PRO A 70 21.05 19.04 -10.44
CA PRO A 70 21.94 18.25 -9.59
C PRO A 70 23.34 18.85 -9.44
N ALA A 71 23.84 19.60 -10.43
CA ALA A 71 25.16 20.23 -10.38
C ALA A 71 25.23 21.37 -9.34
N GLN A 72 24.07 21.88 -8.94
CA GLN A 72 23.94 22.94 -7.94
C GLN A 72 23.33 22.40 -6.62
N GLY A 73 23.22 21.07 -6.48
CA GLY A 73 22.69 20.43 -5.28
C GLY A 73 21.17 20.29 -5.23
N GLY A 74 20.45 20.54 -6.33
CA GLY A 74 19.02 20.28 -6.48
C GLY A 74 18.72 18.83 -6.87
N ALA A 75 17.45 18.44 -6.82
CA ALA A 75 17.03 17.10 -7.25
C ALA A 75 15.64 17.15 -7.93
N PRO A 76 15.48 16.65 -9.17
CA PRO A 76 14.20 16.67 -9.87
C PRO A 76 13.12 15.90 -9.12
N LEU A 77 11.91 16.45 -9.03
CA LEU A 77 10.77 15.73 -8.45
C LEU A 77 10.45 14.46 -9.23
N VAL A 78 10.62 14.52 -10.55
CA VAL A 78 10.47 13.39 -11.47
C VAL A 78 11.71 13.29 -12.33
N VAL A 79 12.31 12.10 -12.37
CA VAL A 79 13.39 11.77 -13.30
C VAL A 79 12.84 10.76 -14.30
N ASN A 80 12.84 11.12 -15.58
CA ASN A 80 12.54 10.19 -16.66
C ASN A 80 13.80 9.37 -16.95
N LEU A 81 13.72 8.07 -16.72
CA LEU A 81 14.73 7.10 -17.11
C LEU A 81 14.49 6.61 -18.54
N GLN A 82 15.37 5.75 -19.03
CA GLN A 82 15.24 5.12 -20.34
C GLN A 82 13.89 4.38 -20.47
N HIS A 83 13.37 4.33 -21.69
CA HIS A 83 12.13 3.61 -22.05
C HIS A 83 10.88 4.07 -21.26
N GLY A 84 10.85 5.32 -20.80
CA GLY A 84 9.67 5.93 -20.18
C GLY A 84 9.45 5.57 -18.71
N ARG A 85 10.39 4.86 -18.08
CA ARG A 85 10.37 4.65 -16.63
C ARG A 85 10.48 5.99 -15.90
N GLN A 86 9.68 6.18 -14.86
CA GLN A 86 9.73 7.39 -14.05
C GLN A 86 10.14 7.09 -12.62
N CYS A 87 11.08 7.87 -12.13
CA CYS A 87 11.47 7.92 -10.73
C CYS A 87 10.86 9.14 -10.09
N ARG A 88 10.23 9.02 -8.92
CA ARG A 88 9.73 10.15 -8.13
C ARG A 88 10.56 10.35 -6.87
N LEU A 89 10.98 11.58 -6.61
CA LEU A 89 11.64 11.95 -5.36
C LEU A 89 10.60 11.86 -4.23
N VAL A 90 10.89 11.03 -3.22
CA VAL A 90 9.96 10.77 -2.11
C VAL A 90 10.53 11.14 -0.75
N LYS A 91 11.86 11.22 -0.65
CA LYS A 91 12.55 11.39 0.62
C LYS A 91 13.92 12.03 0.41
N VAL A 92 14.30 12.91 1.32
CA VAL A 92 15.66 13.41 1.46
C VAL A 92 16.17 13.00 2.83
N VAL A 93 17.38 12.40 2.89
CA VAL A 93 18.06 12.02 4.13
C VAL A 93 19.49 12.51 4.04
N ASP A 94 19.95 13.31 5.01
CA ASP A 94 21.30 13.86 5.05
C ASP A 94 21.74 14.53 3.74
N GLY A 95 20.81 15.26 3.11
CA GLY A 95 21.04 15.95 1.82
C GLY A 95 21.03 15.02 0.59
N ARG A 96 20.81 13.71 0.76
CA ARG A 96 20.75 12.73 -0.33
C ARG A 96 19.30 12.48 -0.77
N PRO A 97 18.98 12.61 -2.07
CA PRO A 97 17.65 12.32 -2.58
C PRO A 97 17.42 10.81 -2.72
N TYR A 98 16.23 10.36 -2.34
CA TYR A 98 15.75 8.99 -2.48
C TYR A 98 14.54 8.98 -3.41
N TYR A 99 14.65 8.16 -4.44
CA TYR A 99 13.63 8.01 -5.47
C TYR A 99 12.93 6.67 -5.34
N TYR A 100 11.61 6.66 -5.51
CA TYR A 100 10.90 5.44 -5.85
C TYR A 100 10.84 5.29 -7.35
N VAL A 101 11.05 4.05 -7.79
CA VAL A 101 10.83 3.60 -9.16
C VAL A 101 9.82 2.46 -9.09
N GLY A 102 8.93 2.37 -10.06
CA GLY A 102 8.11 1.19 -10.23
C GLY A 102 8.98 0.03 -10.72
N ASP A 103 8.93 -1.10 -10.03
CA ASP A 103 9.39 -2.40 -10.51
C ASP A 103 8.36 -3.47 -10.16
N ASN A 104 8.31 -4.52 -10.98
CA ASN A 104 7.32 -5.57 -10.82
C ASN A 104 7.69 -6.54 -9.69
N ARG A 105 8.98 -6.66 -9.35
CA ARG A 105 9.44 -7.54 -8.28
C ARG A 105 8.87 -7.12 -6.93
N SER A 106 9.02 -5.86 -6.54
CA SER A 106 8.48 -5.35 -5.28
C SER A 106 6.96 -5.40 -5.26
N ALA A 107 6.32 -5.19 -6.42
CA ALA A 107 4.88 -5.35 -6.57
C ALA A 107 4.44 -6.80 -6.32
N ALA A 108 5.13 -7.78 -6.90
CA ALA A 108 4.84 -9.20 -6.76
C ALA A 108 4.94 -9.64 -5.30
N ASP A 109 6.01 -9.24 -4.61
CA ASP A 109 6.22 -9.50 -3.19
C ASP A 109 5.07 -8.90 -2.34
N THR A 110 4.62 -7.67 -2.67
CA THR A 110 3.55 -6.97 -1.92
C THR A 110 2.20 -7.66 -2.01
N ILE A 111 1.88 -8.26 -3.17
CA ILE A 111 0.63 -9.00 -3.37
C ILE A 111 0.81 -10.52 -3.29
N SER A 112 1.99 -10.98 -2.87
CA SER A 112 2.38 -12.38 -2.74
C SER A 112 2.20 -13.21 -4.01
N THR A 113 2.37 -12.61 -5.19
CA THR A 113 2.35 -13.35 -6.47
C THR A 113 3.65 -14.12 -6.68
N ASP A 114 4.77 -13.60 -6.17
CA ASP A 114 6.04 -14.30 -6.11
C ASP A 114 5.92 -15.68 -5.44
N GLU A 115 5.08 -15.80 -4.41
CA GLU A 115 4.88 -17.04 -3.67
C GLU A 115 4.19 -18.16 -4.46
N VAL A 116 3.38 -17.81 -5.47
CA VAL A 116 2.67 -18.80 -6.30
C VAL A 116 3.36 -19.09 -7.62
N THR A 117 4.34 -18.28 -8.01
CA THR A 117 5.11 -18.47 -9.24
C THR A 117 6.16 -19.58 -9.11
N VAL A 118 6.78 -19.96 -10.24
CA VAL A 118 7.83 -20.98 -10.28
C VAL A 118 8.96 -20.63 -9.30
N GLY A 119 9.19 -21.51 -8.33
CA GLY A 119 10.20 -21.31 -7.28
C GLY A 119 9.71 -20.52 -6.05
N GLY A 120 8.44 -20.14 -6.00
CA GLY A 120 7.78 -19.55 -4.83
C GLY A 120 7.45 -20.58 -3.74
N SER A 121 7.19 -20.12 -2.51
CA SER A 121 7.02 -21.03 -1.36
C SER A 121 5.75 -21.90 -1.41
N ARG A 122 4.76 -21.54 -2.25
CA ARG A 122 3.51 -22.28 -2.37
C ARG A 122 3.59 -23.48 -3.32
N GLY A 123 4.65 -23.60 -4.11
CA GLY A 123 4.90 -24.75 -4.99
C GLY A 123 3.81 -24.99 -6.04
N THR A 124 3.07 -23.93 -6.42
CA THR A 124 2.02 -23.99 -7.45
C THR A 124 2.54 -23.75 -8.85
N ASP A 125 3.75 -23.20 -8.97
CA ASP A 125 4.47 -22.98 -10.23
C ASP A 125 3.62 -22.28 -11.32
N LEU A 126 2.81 -21.29 -10.92
CA LEU A 126 1.93 -20.55 -11.82
C LEU A 126 2.69 -19.46 -12.57
N ASP A 127 2.56 -19.43 -13.89
CA ASP A 127 3.14 -18.38 -14.74
C ASP A 127 2.15 -17.78 -15.74
N GLY A 128 0.92 -18.28 -15.80
CA GLY A 128 -0.10 -17.80 -16.73
C GLY A 128 -0.16 -18.53 -18.07
N SER A 129 0.70 -19.54 -18.29
CA SER A 129 0.74 -20.26 -19.55
C SER A 129 -0.62 -20.81 -20.00
N GLY A 130 -0.97 -20.50 -21.24
CA GLY A 130 -2.23 -20.91 -21.86
C GLY A 130 -3.45 -20.08 -21.46
N VAL A 131 -3.29 -19.03 -20.63
CA VAL A 131 -4.38 -18.13 -20.23
C VAL A 131 -4.31 -16.83 -21.03
N PRO A 132 -5.25 -16.56 -21.95
CA PRO A 132 -5.24 -15.32 -22.71
C PRO A 132 -5.63 -14.12 -21.82
N LEU A 133 -4.82 -13.06 -21.86
CA LEU A 133 -5.08 -11.79 -21.19
C LEU A 133 -5.47 -10.69 -22.19
N GLY A 134 -6.46 -9.88 -21.83
CA GLY A 134 -6.88 -8.70 -22.59
C GLY A 134 -6.50 -7.42 -21.86
N LEU A 135 -5.85 -6.49 -22.57
CA LEU A 135 -5.51 -5.16 -22.07
C LEU A 135 -6.25 -4.10 -22.90
N TRP A 136 -7.08 -3.30 -22.26
CA TRP A 136 -7.67 -2.08 -22.84
C TRP A 136 -6.99 -0.86 -22.22
N ASP A 137 -6.14 -0.22 -23.01
CA ASP A 137 -5.43 1.01 -22.64
C ASP A 137 -5.72 2.09 -23.68
N GLN A 138 -5.28 3.33 -23.45
CA GLN A 138 -5.52 4.45 -24.36
C GLN A 138 -4.72 4.33 -25.67
N TYR A 139 -3.62 3.58 -25.64
CA TYR A 139 -2.65 3.45 -26.72
C TYR A 139 -2.14 2.01 -26.84
N ASN A 140 -1.36 1.74 -27.88
CA ASN A 140 -0.81 0.42 -28.15
C ASN A 140 0.45 0.11 -27.33
N VAL A 141 0.70 -1.18 -27.15
CA VAL A 141 1.93 -1.69 -26.52
C VAL A 141 3.07 -1.67 -27.55
N TRP A 142 4.28 -1.34 -27.11
CA TRP A 142 5.48 -1.51 -27.92
C TRP A 142 5.87 -2.99 -27.97
N THR A 143 5.29 -3.73 -28.92
CA THR A 143 5.43 -5.19 -29.03
C THR A 143 6.85 -5.68 -29.33
N SER A 144 7.74 -4.81 -29.81
CA SER A 144 9.16 -5.11 -29.99
C SER A 144 10.02 -4.77 -28.76
N HIS A 145 9.41 -4.34 -27.65
CA HIS A 145 10.15 -4.17 -26.39
C HIS A 145 10.72 -5.52 -25.96
N ILE A 146 11.97 -5.54 -25.51
CA ILE A 146 12.72 -6.78 -25.22
C ILE A 146 11.97 -7.71 -24.26
N GLU A 147 11.34 -7.16 -23.22
CA GLU A 147 10.53 -7.91 -22.25
C GLU A 147 9.20 -8.46 -22.78
N LEU A 148 8.67 -7.92 -23.88
CA LEU A 148 7.30 -8.18 -24.39
C LEU A 148 7.29 -8.83 -25.77
N SER A 149 8.46 -9.00 -26.39
CA SER A 149 8.59 -9.59 -27.71
C SER A 149 8.04 -11.01 -27.74
N GLY A 150 7.06 -11.26 -28.61
CA GLY A 150 6.38 -12.55 -28.73
C GLY A 150 5.24 -12.77 -27.72
N GLN A 151 5.09 -11.93 -26.70
CA GLN A 151 4.05 -12.05 -25.66
C GLN A 151 2.77 -11.26 -26.01
N VAL A 152 2.91 -10.13 -26.70
CA VAL A 152 1.81 -9.17 -26.90
C VAL A 152 1.48 -9.00 -28.37
N THR A 153 0.17 -8.96 -28.67
CA THR A 153 -0.37 -8.60 -29.99
C THR A 153 -1.36 -7.46 -29.84
N ASN A 154 -1.12 -6.34 -30.52
CA ASN A 154 -2.08 -5.24 -30.59
C ASN A 154 -3.23 -5.61 -31.55
N ARG A 155 -4.47 -5.27 -31.18
CA ARG A 155 -5.69 -5.59 -31.95
C ARG A 155 -6.29 -4.39 -32.68
N ASP A 156 -5.83 -3.18 -32.40
CA ASP A 156 -6.26 -1.96 -33.05
C ASP A 156 -5.08 -1.24 -33.74
N GLY A 157 -5.36 -0.09 -34.37
CA GLY A 157 -4.38 0.73 -35.10
C GLY A 157 -3.80 1.92 -34.31
N ALA A 158 -3.88 1.93 -32.98
CA ALA A 158 -3.33 3.03 -32.18
C ALA A 158 -1.79 3.11 -32.25
N ILE A 159 -1.23 4.27 -31.88
CA ILE A 159 0.22 4.45 -31.75
C ILE A 159 0.74 3.79 -30.47
N ALA A 160 1.98 3.30 -30.48
CA ALA A 160 2.60 2.73 -29.30
C ALA A 160 2.90 3.79 -28.23
N SER A 161 2.76 3.44 -26.95
CA SER A 161 3.06 4.34 -25.83
C SER A 161 3.83 3.66 -24.70
N ASN A 162 4.57 4.46 -23.93
CA ASN A 162 5.24 3.99 -22.72
C ASN A 162 4.25 3.54 -21.64
N HIS A 163 3.08 4.19 -21.54
CA HIS A 163 2.06 3.85 -20.55
C HIS A 163 1.53 2.43 -20.78
N ALA A 164 0.98 2.17 -21.97
CA ALA A 164 0.46 0.85 -22.33
C ALA A 164 1.56 -0.23 -22.25
N THR A 165 2.79 0.10 -22.65
CA THR A 165 3.95 -0.82 -22.54
C THR A 165 4.29 -1.14 -21.09
N HIS A 166 4.26 -0.16 -20.19
CA HIS A 166 4.48 -0.39 -18.77
C HIS A 166 3.37 -1.25 -18.16
N VAL A 167 2.11 -0.97 -18.48
CA VAL A 167 0.97 -1.78 -18.01
C VAL A 167 1.09 -3.22 -18.49
N ALA A 168 1.37 -3.44 -19.78
CA ALA A 168 1.63 -4.76 -20.32
C ALA A 168 2.84 -5.45 -19.67
N GLY A 169 3.89 -4.68 -19.34
CA GLY A 169 5.04 -5.15 -18.59
C GLY A 169 4.67 -5.74 -17.23
N THR A 170 3.84 -5.05 -16.46
CA THR A 170 3.33 -5.56 -15.17
C THR A 170 2.56 -6.88 -15.32
N LEU A 171 1.86 -7.06 -16.43
CA LEU A 171 1.12 -8.29 -16.69
C LEU A 171 2.04 -9.44 -17.13
N VAL A 172 2.78 -9.26 -18.24
CA VAL A 172 3.36 -10.38 -19.02
C VAL A 172 4.83 -10.20 -19.41
N ALA A 173 5.57 -9.27 -18.79
CA ALA A 173 6.99 -9.16 -19.08
C ALA A 173 7.74 -10.46 -18.75
N GLN A 174 8.58 -10.93 -19.68
CA GLN A 174 9.32 -12.19 -19.57
C GLN A 174 10.24 -12.24 -18.34
N GLY A 175 10.75 -11.09 -17.88
CA GLY A 175 11.69 -11.01 -16.77
C GLY A 175 13.13 -11.24 -17.21
N ILE A 176 13.49 -10.78 -18.41
CA ILE A 176 14.88 -10.75 -18.87
C ILE A 176 15.70 -9.89 -17.89
N ASP A 177 15.16 -8.74 -17.51
CA ASP A 177 15.46 -8.09 -16.24
C ASP A 177 14.58 -8.70 -15.13
N SER A 178 15.22 -9.34 -14.16
CA SER A 178 14.55 -9.93 -12.99
C SER A 178 13.65 -8.95 -12.21
N GLN A 179 13.93 -7.63 -12.27
CA GLN A 179 13.12 -6.61 -11.61
C GLN A 179 11.86 -6.27 -12.41
N ALA A 180 11.84 -6.57 -13.71
CA ALA A 180 10.75 -6.27 -14.63
C ALA A 180 9.79 -7.44 -14.85
N ARG A 181 10.07 -8.64 -14.35
CA ARG A 181 9.23 -9.84 -14.55
C ARG A 181 7.76 -9.56 -14.22
N GLY A 182 6.86 -9.84 -15.18
CA GLY A 182 5.43 -9.68 -15.00
C GLY A 182 4.84 -10.72 -14.05
N MET A 183 3.59 -10.51 -13.64
CA MET A 183 2.88 -11.44 -12.75
C MET A 183 2.52 -12.76 -13.44
N ALA A 184 2.32 -12.74 -14.76
CA ALA A 184 1.97 -13.87 -15.61
C ALA A 184 2.83 -13.88 -16.89
N PRO A 185 4.12 -14.23 -16.80
CA PRO A 185 5.07 -14.14 -17.92
C PRO A 185 4.95 -15.28 -18.96
N GLY A 186 4.14 -16.31 -18.69
CA GLY A 186 4.08 -17.57 -19.42
C GLY A 186 2.91 -17.72 -20.40
#